data_AF-A0A0F7VJA6-F1
#
_entry.id   AF-A0A0F7VJA6-F1
#
_cell.length_a   1.000
_cell.length_b   1.000
_cell.length_c   1.000
_cell.angle_alpha   90.00
_cell.angle_beta   90.00
_cell.angle_gamma   90.00
#
_symmetry.space_group_name_H-M   'P 1'
#
loop_
_entity.id
_entity.type
_entity.pdbx_description
1 polymer ?
#
loop_
_entity_poly.entity_id
_entity_poly.type
_entity_poly.pdbx_seq_one_letter_code
_entity_poly.pdbx_strand_id
1 'polypeptide(L)'
;MSKQWGKLVRPGSRAVPRHSWKAELDWYRQNFHGFLHMSLLGPILIIKLTAPYVIARQNTVIMAIAWGVIGGFSITIGYHRLWAHRSFSACLGIRIALAVVGAAQNQWPILWWAKHHRAHHKYTDTDQDPYNATRGLLFSHIGWLLGLNENAWGPVDVSDLQKDPVVVWQDRLYWPILITVGILLPGTIAHYGWNDWKGGILYAGLTRIIVTQHSTFLINSVAHAPWAGTQPYSTGTTARNNPFLAILTLGEANHNFHHAFPADYRNGVSWDEPDFSRWIIWLWGKLGWANDLKIASPFEIERARSNQLKDRTQRQRDSLPRMSWKEFRKRSGDAHTLICIDGGIYDVVDFMDAHPGGRDMIRQSLGKDATDLYHGTHLHSSHADTILRALQVFTLEDSRR
;
A
#
# COMPACT_ATOMS: atom_id res chain seq x y z
N MET A 1 29.75 59.17 0.36
CA MET A 1 28.40 59.76 0.24
C MET A 1 28.26 60.47 -1.10
N SER A 2 27.56 59.88 -2.07
CA SER A 2 26.56 60.57 -2.92
C SER A 2 25.87 59.52 -3.80
N LYS A 3 24.57 59.66 -3.96
CA LYS A 3 23.61 58.64 -4.39
C LYS A 3 23.53 58.57 -5.92
N GLN A 4 23.58 57.37 -6.51
CA GLN A 4 23.06 57.15 -7.86
C GLN A 4 21.55 56.86 -7.76
N TRP A 5 20.76 57.76 -8.32
CA TRP A 5 19.32 57.59 -8.47
C TRP A 5 19.04 56.65 -9.65
N GLY A 6 18.32 55.56 -9.36
CA GLY A 6 17.87 54.59 -10.35
C GLY A 6 16.84 55.17 -11.32
N LYS A 7 16.95 54.80 -12.59
CA LYS A 7 15.96 55.06 -13.63
C LYS A 7 14.66 54.32 -13.29
N LEU A 8 13.57 55.07 -13.12
CA LEU A 8 12.20 54.55 -13.03
C LEU A 8 11.81 53.88 -14.35
N VAL A 9 11.65 52.56 -14.33
CA VAL A 9 11.02 51.77 -15.41
C VAL A 9 9.53 52.04 -15.35
N ARG A 10 8.94 52.60 -16.42
CA ARG A 10 7.49 52.71 -16.56
C ARG A 10 6.88 51.30 -16.64
N PRO A 11 5.84 50.96 -15.87
CA PRO A 11 5.14 49.69 -16.06
C PRO A 11 4.44 49.72 -17.42
N GLY A 12 4.90 48.89 -18.35
CA GLY A 12 4.14 48.58 -19.55
C GLY A 12 2.81 47.95 -19.13
N SER A 13 1.71 48.47 -19.64
CA SER A 13 0.38 47.91 -19.48
C SER A 13 0.35 46.49 -20.07
N ARG A 14 0.64 45.47 -19.26
CA ARG A 14 0.30 44.09 -19.61
C ARG A 14 -1.22 44.05 -19.69
N ALA A 15 -1.74 43.87 -20.91
CA ALA A 15 -3.14 43.57 -21.12
C ALA A 15 -3.54 42.42 -20.19
N VAL A 16 -4.54 42.66 -19.35
CA VAL A 16 -5.11 41.64 -18.48
C VAL A 16 -5.64 40.52 -19.42
N PRO A 17 -5.14 39.28 -19.31
CA PRO A 17 -5.65 38.19 -20.14
C PRO A 17 -7.16 38.09 -19.93
N ARG A 18 -7.94 38.02 -21.02
CA ARG A 18 -9.39 37.76 -20.92
C ARG A 18 -9.58 36.48 -20.09
N HIS A 19 -10.27 36.59 -18.97
CA HIS A 19 -10.63 35.45 -18.12
C HIS A 19 -11.32 34.42 -19.00
N SER A 20 -10.65 33.30 -19.26
CA SER A 20 -11.22 32.18 -20.00
C SER A 20 -11.50 31.06 -19.01
N TRP A 21 -12.56 30.29 -19.24
CA TRP A 21 -12.86 29.11 -18.43
C TRP A 21 -11.66 28.18 -18.27
N LYS A 22 -10.79 28.11 -19.29
CA LYS A 22 -9.53 27.35 -19.23
C LYS A 22 -8.54 27.94 -18.23
N ALA A 23 -8.31 29.25 -18.26
CA ALA A 23 -7.43 29.93 -17.30
C ALA A 23 -7.95 29.85 -15.86
N GLU A 24 -9.27 29.86 -15.70
CA GLU A 24 -9.94 29.71 -14.41
C GLU A 24 -9.86 28.26 -13.89
N LEU A 25 -10.08 27.26 -14.74
CA LEU A 25 -9.83 25.84 -14.43
C LEU A 25 -8.36 25.58 -14.09
N ASP A 26 -7.43 26.18 -14.83
CA ASP A 26 -5.99 26.07 -14.58
C ASP A 26 -5.61 26.76 -13.26
N TRP A 27 -6.27 27.87 -12.89
CA TRP A 27 -6.13 28.51 -11.59
C TRP A 27 -6.66 27.62 -10.45
N TYR A 28 -7.83 26.99 -10.60
CA TYR A 28 -8.35 26.05 -9.60
C TYR A 28 -7.47 24.80 -9.46
N ARG A 29 -6.89 24.31 -10.55
CA ARG A 29 -5.86 23.26 -10.53
C ARG A 29 -4.60 23.71 -9.79
N GLN A 30 -4.12 24.95 -10.03
CA GLN A 30 -2.96 25.52 -9.34
C GLN A 30 -3.22 25.84 -7.87
N ASN A 31 -4.46 26.13 -7.49
CA ASN A 31 -4.92 26.31 -6.11
C ASN A 31 -5.51 25.01 -5.54
N PHE A 32 -4.92 23.89 -5.95
CA PHE A 32 -5.21 22.49 -5.63
C PHE A 32 -5.87 22.28 -4.27
N HIS A 33 -5.31 22.85 -3.19
CA HIS A 33 -5.87 22.70 -1.85
C HIS A 33 -7.27 23.31 -1.70
N GLY A 34 -7.54 24.53 -2.17
CA GLY A 34 -8.85 25.17 -2.00
C GLY A 34 -9.98 24.40 -2.68
N PHE A 35 -9.73 23.90 -3.89
CA PHE A 35 -10.70 23.09 -4.62
C PHE A 35 -10.90 21.71 -3.99
N LEU A 36 -9.81 21.09 -3.53
CA LEU A 36 -9.84 19.81 -2.83
C LEU A 36 -10.61 19.91 -1.51
N HIS A 37 -10.45 21.00 -0.75
CA HIS A 37 -11.24 21.29 0.45
C HIS A 37 -12.72 21.40 0.13
N MET A 38 -13.10 22.10 -0.95
CA MET A 38 -14.52 22.18 -1.38
C MET A 38 -15.07 20.82 -1.82
N SER A 39 -14.27 19.99 -2.50
CA SER A 39 -14.67 18.66 -2.97
C SER A 39 -14.79 17.60 -1.87
N LEU A 40 -14.16 17.82 -0.71
CA LEU A 40 -14.21 16.91 0.46
C LEU A 40 -15.13 17.44 1.56
N LEU A 41 -14.96 18.69 1.99
CA LEU A 41 -15.73 19.30 3.07
C LEU A 41 -17.14 19.71 2.61
N GLY A 42 -17.30 20.11 1.35
CA GLY A 42 -18.60 20.47 0.77
C GLY A 42 -19.62 19.35 0.87
N PRO A 43 -19.33 18.15 0.33
CA PRO A 43 -20.23 16.99 0.47
C PRO A 43 -20.49 16.60 1.94
N ILE A 44 -19.47 16.64 2.81
CA ILE A 44 -19.65 16.35 4.25
C ILE A 44 -20.64 17.33 4.89
N LEU A 45 -20.50 18.63 4.60
CA LEU A 45 -21.41 19.65 5.10
C LEU A 45 -22.82 19.46 4.56
N ILE A 46 -22.97 19.19 3.25
CA ILE A 46 -24.26 18.88 2.64
C ILE A 46 -24.90 17.67 3.33
N ILE A 47 -24.15 16.60 3.55
CA ILE A 47 -24.63 15.40 4.23
C ILE A 47 -25.09 15.75 5.65
N LYS A 48 -24.27 16.45 6.42
CA LYS A 48 -24.61 16.86 7.79
C LYS A 48 -25.90 17.69 7.85
N LEU A 49 -26.09 18.61 6.92
CA LEU A 49 -27.25 19.50 6.88
C LEU A 49 -28.51 18.83 6.33
N THR A 50 -28.38 17.84 5.45
CA THR A 50 -29.53 17.24 4.73
C THR A 50 -29.94 15.86 5.24
N ALA A 51 -29.03 15.08 5.84
CA ALA A 51 -29.31 13.73 6.35
C ALA A 51 -30.50 13.67 7.33
N PRO A 52 -30.73 14.64 8.24
CA PRO A 52 -31.91 14.62 9.10
C PRO A 52 -33.24 14.73 8.35
N TYR A 53 -33.22 15.22 7.11
CA TYR A 53 -34.42 15.50 6.31
C TYR A 53 -34.62 14.51 5.15
N VAL A 54 -33.74 13.53 4.99
CA VAL A 54 -33.79 12.56 3.89
C VAL A 54 -33.75 11.14 4.45
N ILE A 55 -34.86 10.42 4.28
CA ILE A 55 -35.00 9.04 4.79
C ILE A 55 -34.05 8.11 4.02
N ALA A 56 -33.23 7.36 4.76
CA ALA A 56 -32.38 6.32 4.20
C ALA A 56 -33.21 5.08 3.87
N ARG A 57 -33.89 5.08 2.71
CA ARG A 57 -34.66 3.91 2.25
C ARG A 57 -33.75 2.71 2.02
N GLN A 58 -34.20 1.52 2.41
CA GLN A 58 -33.41 0.29 2.30
C GLN A 58 -32.89 0.04 0.87
N ASN A 59 -33.74 0.20 -0.15
CA ASN A 59 -33.35 0.03 -1.56
C ASN A 59 -32.24 1.01 -1.98
N THR A 60 -32.32 2.26 -1.52
CA THR A 60 -31.30 3.30 -1.77
C THR A 60 -29.97 2.94 -1.10
N VAL A 61 -30.02 2.43 0.13
CA VAL A 61 -28.81 1.99 0.85
C VAL A 61 -28.16 0.79 0.15
N ILE A 62 -28.95 -0.21 -0.25
CA ILE A 62 -28.45 -1.37 -1.01
C ILE A 62 -27.82 -0.90 -2.33
N MET A 63 -28.49 -0.01 -3.06
CA MET A 63 -27.96 0.56 -4.29
C MET A 63 -26.66 1.34 -4.05
N ALA A 64 -26.58 2.14 -2.96
CA ALA A 64 -25.37 2.88 -2.60
C ALA A 64 -24.19 1.93 -2.35
N ILE A 65 -24.42 0.83 -1.62
CA ILE A 65 -23.40 -0.18 -1.34
C ILE A 65 -22.95 -0.86 -2.65
N ALA A 66 -23.89 -1.32 -3.48
CA ALA A 66 -23.58 -1.94 -4.76
C ALA A 66 -22.79 -1.00 -5.69
N TRP A 67 -23.22 0.26 -5.78
CA TRP A 67 -22.53 1.30 -6.55
C TRP A 67 -21.14 1.61 -6.00
N GLY A 68 -20.98 1.59 -4.68
CA GLY A 68 -19.69 1.73 -4.00
C GLY A 68 -18.73 0.57 -4.30
N VAL A 69 -19.22 -0.68 -4.32
CA VAL A 69 -18.41 -1.87 -4.66
C VAL A 69 -17.99 -1.85 -6.13
N ILE A 70 -18.92 -1.57 -7.05
CA ILE A 70 -18.62 -1.39 -8.49
C ILE A 70 -17.61 -0.27 -8.69
N GLY A 71 -17.80 0.84 -7.96
CA GLY A 71 -16.87 1.95 -7.88
C GLY A 71 -15.48 1.53 -7.41
N GLY A 72 -15.40 0.77 -6.31
CA GLY A 72 -14.16 0.22 -5.79
C GLY A 72 -13.40 -0.58 -6.85
N PHE A 73 -14.08 -1.51 -7.54
CA PHE A 73 -13.45 -2.29 -8.62
C PHE A 73 -12.88 -1.42 -9.75
N SER A 74 -13.52 -0.29 -10.06
CA SER A 74 -12.97 0.63 -11.08
C SER A 74 -11.66 1.28 -10.65
N ILE A 75 -11.48 1.52 -9.35
CA ILE A 75 -10.23 2.03 -8.78
C ILE A 75 -9.18 0.93 -8.72
N THR A 76 -9.51 -0.24 -8.16
CA THR A 76 -8.56 -1.34 -7.99
C THR A 76 -8.11 -1.95 -9.32
N ILE A 77 -9.03 -2.24 -10.23
CA ILE A 77 -8.73 -2.89 -11.51
C ILE A 77 -8.26 -1.85 -12.53
N GLY A 78 -8.93 -0.70 -12.61
CA GLY A 78 -8.66 0.35 -13.58
C GLY A 78 -7.50 1.24 -13.16
N TYR A 79 -7.78 2.19 -12.27
CA TYR A 79 -6.82 3.24 -11.89
C TYR A 79 -5.49 2.65 -11.43
N HIS A 80 -5.57 1.65 -10.57
CA HIS A 80 -4.42 1.03 -9.95
C HIS A 80 -3.71 0.03 -10.87
N ARG A 81 -4.31 -1.14 -11.11
CA ARG A 81 -3.63 -2.25 -11.80
C ARG A 81 -3.42 -1.98 -13.30
N LEU A 82 -4.45 -1.52 -14.01
CA LEU A 82 -4.38 -1.25 -15.45
C LEU A 82 -3.53 -0.02 -15.79
N TRP A 83 -3.82 1.15 -15.20
CA TRP A 83 -3.17 2.40 -15.61
C TRP A 83 -1.91 2.73 -14.80
N ALA A 84 -1.92 2.63 -13.47
CA ALA A 84 -0.74 2.97 -12.68
C ALA A 84 0.37 1.92 -12.83
N HIS A 85 0.04 0.62 -12.75
CA HIS A 85 1.02 -0.48 -12.80
C HIS A 85 1.19 -1.17 -14.15
N ARG A 86 0.23 -0.99 -15.07
CA ARG A 86 0.24 -1.66 -16.38
C ARG A 86 0.41 -3.18 -16.22
N SER A 87 -0.27 -3.77 -15.25
CA SER A 87 -0.15 -5.19 -14.92
C SER A 87 -0.92 -6.09 -15.87
N PHE A 88 -1.78 -5.52 -16.71
CA PHE A 88 -2.47 -6.18 -17.82
C PHE A 88 -2.90 -5.14 -18.86
N SER A 89 -3.35 -5.58 -20.02
CA SER A 89 -4.04 -4.77 -21.03
C SER A 89 -5.51 -5.17 -21.14
N ALA A 90 -6.40 -4.25 -21.53
CA ALA A 90 -7.84 -4.51 -21.62
C ALA A 90 -8.43 -3.99 -22.93
N CYS A 91 -9.52 -4.60 -23.38
CA CYS A 91 -10.25 -4.14 -24.55
C CYS A 91 -10.87 -2.75 -24.31
N LEU A 92 -11.15 -2.01 -25.39
CA LEU A 92 -11.59 -0.62 -25.32
C LEU A 92 -12.87 -0.44 -24.46
N GLY A 93 -13.84 -1.36 -24.58
CA GLY A 93 -15.10 -1.29 -23.82
C GLY A 93 -14.88 -1.34 -22.31
N ILE A 94 -14.03 -2.26 -21.83
CA ILE A 94 -13.67 -2.36 -20.41
C ILE A 94 -12.92 -1.10 -19.96
N ARG A 95 -11.99 -0.59 -20.76
CA ARG A 95 -11.24 0.64 -20.43
C ARG A 95 -12.16 1.85 -20.29
N ILE A 96 -13.12 2.02 -21.18
CA ILE A 96 -14.11 3.11 -21.10
C ILE A 96 -15.00 2.93 -19.87
N ALA A 97 -15.49 1.72 -19.60
CA ALA A 97 -16.34 1.44 -18.44
C ALA A 97 -15.61 1.76 -17.12
N LEU A 98 -14.37 1.28 -16.96
CA LEU A 98 -13.54 1.56 -15.79
C LEU A 98 -13.24 3.07 -15.66
N ALA A 99 -13.00 3.77 -16.77
CA ALA A 99 -12.72 5.20 -16.76
C ALA A 99 -13.93 6.03 -16.31
N VAL A 100 -15.13 5.67 -16.78
CA VAL A 100 -16.39 6.33 -16.42
C VAL A 100 -16.75 6.08 -14.96
N VAL A 101 -16.76 4.81 -14.55
CA VAL A 101 -17.10 4.43 -13.17
C VAL A 101 -16.06 4.95 -12.18
N GLY A 102 -14.78 4.97 -12.55
CA GLY A 102 -13.69 5.51 -11.73
C GLY A 102 -13.79 7.02 -11.53
N ALA A 103 -14.10 7.78 -12.59
CA ALA A 103 -14.35 9.21 -12.48
C ALA A 103 -15.51 9.52 -11.53
N ALA A 104 -16.54 8.68 -11.52
CA ALA A 104 -17.68 8.77 -10.61
C ALA A 104 -17.33 8.53 -9.13
N GLN A 105 -16.11 8.07 -8.79
CA GLN A 105 -15.65 7.89 -7.41
C GLN A 105 -15.00 9.13 -6.80
N ASN A 106 -14.85 10.21 -7.57
CA ASN A 106 -14.21 11.45 -7.15
C ASN A 106 -12.79 11.28 -6.58
N GLN A 107 -11.94 10.48 -7.23
CA GLN A 107 -10.53 10.31 -6.84
C GLN A 107 -9.57 10.96 -7.84
N TRP A 108 -10.02 12.04 -8.48
CA TRP A 108 -9.30 12.75 -9.55
C TRP A 108 -9.20 11.97 -10.88
N PRO A 109 -8.81 12.64 -11.97
CA PRO A 109 -8.58 11.98 -13.25
C PRO A 109 -7.55 10.85 -13.15
N ILE A 110 -7.66 9.86 -14.04
CA ILE A 110 -6.74 8.71 -14.08
C ILE A 110 -5.29 9.17 -14.15
N LEU A 111 -5.01 10.17 -15.01
CA LEU A 111 -3.67 10.72 -15.19
C LEU A 111 -3.10 11.26 -13.88
N TRP A 112 -3.92 12.00 -13.13
CA TRP A 112 -3.53 12.55 -11.84
C TRP A 112 -3.32 11.42 -10.84
N TRP A 113 -4.29 10.53 -10.65
CA TRP A 113 -4.22 9.45 -9.66
C TRP A 113 -3.00 8.55 -9.89
N ALA A 114 -2.80 8.11 -11.13
CA ALA A 114 -1.68 7.22 -11.47
C ALA A 114 -0.32 7.90 -11.34
N LYS A 115 -0.20 9.22 -11.59
CA LYS A 115 1.02 9.98 -11.31
C LYS A 115 1.39 9.90 -9.82
N HIS A 116 0.43 10.14 -8.93
CA HIS A 116 0.67 10.13 -7.48
C HIS A 116 0.98 8.73 -6.98
N HIS A 117 0.24 7.74 -7.46
CA HIS A 117 0.48 6.34 -7.09
C HIS A 117 1.86 5.85 -7.56
N ARG A 118 2.28 6.18 -8.78
CA ARG A 118 3.64 5.89 -9.27
C ARG A 118 4.71 6.59 -8.42
N ALA A 119 4.47 7.84 -8.03
CA ALA A 119 5.39 8.58 -7.15
C ALA A 119 5.48 7.91 -5.78
N HIS A 120 4.36 7.48 -5.20
CA HIS A 120 4.32 6.72 -3.97
C HIS A 120 5.16 5.45 -4.06
N HIS A 121 5.02 4.62 -5.10
CA HIS A 121 5.86 3.41 -5.24
C HIS A 121 7.35 3.70 -5.41
N LYS A 122 7.70 4.77 -6.13
CA LYS A 122 9.11 5.11 -6.39
C LYS A 122 9.79 5.70 -5.16
N TYR A 123 9.03 6.42 -4.33
CA TYR A 123 9.54 7.23 -3.24
C TYR A 123 8.96 6.85 -1.88
N THR A 124 8.41 5.63 -1.75
CA THR A 124 7.65 5.18 -0.56
C THR A 124 8.40 5.51 0.72
N ASP A 125 7.68 6.03 1.72
CA ASP A 125 8.21 6.39 3.04
C ASP A 125 9.23 7.53 3.06
N THR A 126 9.48 8.21 1.93
CA THR A 126 10.34 9.41 1.86
C THR A 126 9.50 10.69 1.78
N ASP A 127 10.14 11.85 1.92
CA ASP A 127 9.45 13.14 1.78
C ASP A 127 8.89 13.41 0.38
N GLN A 128 9.30 12.63 -0.63
CA GLN A 128 8.80 12.71 -1.99
C GLN A 128 7.57 11.82 -2.26
N ASP A 129 7.19 10.97 -1.29
CA ASP A 129 5.95 10.20 -1.30
C ASP A 129 4.75 11.12 -1.01
N PRO A 130 3.76 11.21 -1.92
CA PRO A 130 2.59 12.06 -1.70
C PRO A 130 1.84 11.82 -0.40
N TYR A 131 1.79 10.57 0.08
CA TYR A 131 1.07 10.19 1.28
C TYR A 131 1.97 9.45 2.28
N ASN A 132 3.23 9.89 2.39
CA ASN A 132 4.26 9.37 3.28
C ASN A 132 3.72 8.93 4.67
N ALA A 133 3.67 7.62 4.88
CA ALA A 133 3.14 7.02 6.11
C ALA A 133 4.00 7.31 7.35
N THR A 134 5.30 7.60 7.18
CA THR A 134 6.22 7.91 8.29
C THR A 134 5.88 9.24 8.99
N ARG A 135 5.14 10.13 8.31
CA ARG A 135 4.61 11.38 8.89
C ARG A 135 3.39 11.15 9.81
N GLY A 136 2.93 9.92 9.92
CA GLY A 136 1.85 9.51 10.82
C GLY A 136 0.55 9.16 10.10
N LEU A 137 -0.33 8.49 10.86
CA LEU A 137 -1.58 7.91 10.35
C LEU A 137 -2.54 8.98 9.80
N LEU A 138 -2.67 10.12 10.50
CA LEU A 138 -3.57 11.19 10.07
C LEU A 138 -3.10 11.84 8.76
N PHE A 139 -1.78 12.04 8.62
CA PHE A 139 -1.19 12.60 7.41
C PHE A 139 -1.43 11.70 6.21
N SER A 140 -1.06 10.42 6.31
CA SER A 140 -1.23 9.43 5.23
C SER A 140 -2.69 9.13 4.90
N HIS A 141 -3.61 9.29 5.85
CA HIS A 141 -5.04 9.10 5.61
C HIS A 141 -5.66 10.27 4.83
N ILE A 142 -5.51 11.50 5.34
CA ILE A 142 -6.19 12.66 4.75
C ILE A 142 -5.36 13.95 4.81
N GLY A 143 -4.41 14.06 5.74
CA GLY A 143 -3.62 15.29 5.92
C GLY A 143 -2.75 15.64 4.70
N TRP A 144 -2.36 14.67 3.88
CA TRP A 144 -1.63 14.90 2.64
C TRP A 144 -2.40 15.77 1.64
N LEU A 145 -3.73 15.73 1.67
CA LEU A 145 -4.62 16.60 0.89
C LEU A 145 -4.53 18.06 1.37
N LEU A 146 -4.21 18.28 2.64
CA LEU A 146 -4.21 19.60 3.27
C LEU A 146 -2.83 20.28 3.27
N GLY A 147 -1.74 19.53 3.01
CA GLY A 147 -0.42 19.91 3.50
C GLY A 147 0.75 19.93 2.53
N LEU A 148 0.59 19.56 1.26
CA LEU A 148 1.70 19.54 0.29
C LEU A 148 1.35 20.17 -1.05
N ASN A 149 2.14 21.17 -1.46
CA ASN A 149 2.16 21.69 -2.82
C ASN A 149 2.62 20.57 -3.78
N GLU A 150 2.04 20.48 -4.99
CA GLU A 150 2.40 19.46 -5.98
C GLU A 150 3.90 19.39 -6.29
N ASN A 151 4.62 20.50 -6.10
CA ASN A 151 6.08 20.59 -6.29
C ASN A 151 6.88 19.80 -5.24
N ALA A 152 6.27 19.35 -4.15
CA ALA A 152 6.92 18.52 -3.13
C ALA A 152 7.03 17.05 -3.54
N TRP A 153 6.23 16.59 -4.50
CA TRP A 153 6.17 15.18 -4.89
C TRP A 153 7.26 14.81 -5.91
N GLY A 154 7.76 13.59 -5.79
CA GLY A 154 8.84 13.11 -6.66
C GLY A 154 8.41 12.94 -8.12
N PRO A 155 9.32 13.20 -9.09
CA PRO A 155 9.01 13.09 -10.52
C PRO A 155 8.88 11.63 -10.97
N VAL A 156 7.86 11.37 -11.79
CA VAL A 156 7.60 10.08 -12.43
C VAL A 156 7.21 10.25 -13.89
N ASP A 157 7.50 9.24 -14.70
CA ASP A 157 7.06 9.21 -16.09
C ASP A 157 5.57 8.85 -16.19
N VAL A 158 4.85 9.64 -16.98
CA VAL A 158 3.42 9.50 -17.29
C VAL A 158 3.15 9.64 -18.79
N SER A 159 4.20 9.58 -19.61
CA SER A 159 4.10 9.79 -21.06
C SER A 159 3.23 8.74 -21.75
N ASP A 160 3.15 7.53 -21.20
CA ASP A 160 2.24 6.47 -21.63
C ASP A 160 0.77 6.85 -21.40
N LEU A 161 0.45 7.41 -20.24
CA LEU A 161 -0.91 7.86 -19.89
C LEU A 161 -1.34 9.07 -20.71
N GLN A 162 -0.41 9.98 -21.02
CA GLN A 162 -0.65 11.14 -21.89
C GLN A 162 -0.92 10.74 -23.34
N LYS A 163 -0.47 9.57 -23.77
CA LYS A 163 -0.72 9.01 -25.11
C LYS A 163 -1.95 8.11 -25.15
N ASP A 164 -2.50 7.72 -24.01
CA ASP A 164 -3.70 6.89 -23.94
C ASP A 164 -4.96 7.73 -24.24
N PRO A 165 -5.69 7.46 -25.35
CA PRO A 165 -6.86 8.26 -25.73
C PRO A 165 -8.01 8.17 -24.71
N VAL A 166 -8.16 7.06 -24.00
CA VAL A 166 -9.21 6.89 -22.97
C VAL A 166 -8.88 7.74 -21.75
N VAL A 167 -7.61 7.76 -21.34
CA VAL A 167 -7.15 8.58 -20.20
C VAL A 167 -7.28 10.07 -20.52
N VAL A 168 -6.85 10.50 -21.70
CA VAL A 168 -6.96 11.90 -22.14
C VAL A 168 -8.42 12.33 -22.29
N TRP A 169 -9.27 11.45 -22.82
CA TRP A 169 -10.71 11.70 -22.90
C TRP A 169 -11.34 11.85 -21.51
N GLN A 170 -11.01 10.95 -20.58
CA GLN A 170 -11.51 10.96 -19.22
C GLN A 170 -11.04 12.20 -18.45
N ASP A 171 -9.78 12.64 -18.62
CA ASP A 171 -9.28 13.87 -18.00
C ASP A 171 -10.09 15.11 -18.43
N ARG A 172 -10.44 15.19 -19.73
CA ARG A 172 -11.25 16.28 -20.28
C ARG A 172 -12.71 16.26 -19.79
N LEU A 173 -13.28 15.07 -19.60
CA LEU A 173 -14.68 14.90 -19.21
C LEU A 173 -14.89 14.55 -17.73
N TYR A 174 -13.84 14.62 -16.91
CA TYR A 174 -13.88 14.18 -15.52
C TYR A 174 -15.05 14.80 -14.73
N TRP A 175 -15.20 16.13 -14.78
CA TRP A 175 -16.27 16.84 -14.08
C TRP A 175 -17.67 16.49 -14.59
N PRO A 176 -17.95 16.54 -15.91
CA PRO A 176 -19.20 16.03 -16.46
C PRO A 176 -19.53 14.61 -16.02
N ILE A 177 -18.57 13.67 -16.06
CA ILE A 177 -18.80 12.28 -15.68
C ILE A 177 -19.10 12.17 -14.18
N LEU A 178 -18.33 12.84 -13.32
CA LEU A 178 -18.56 12.83 -11.88
C LEU A 178 -19.97 13.34 -11.53
N ILE A 179 -20.39 14.47 -12.11
CA ILE A 179 -21.70 15.06 -11.83
C ILE A 179 -22.81 14.14 -12.36
N THR A 180 -22.70 13.68 -13.60
CA THR A 180 -23.77 12.90 -14.24
C THR A 180 -23.83 11.47 -13.73
N VAL A 181 -22.73 10.72 -13.78
CA VAL A 181 -22.66 9.30 -13.43
C VAL A 181 -22.46 9.09 -11.93
N GLY A 182 -21.65 9.93 -11.29
CA GLY A 182 -21.37 9.80 -9.85
C GLY A 182 -22.49 10.28 -8.94
N ILE A 183 -23.24 11.32 -9.36
CA ILE A 183 -24.25 11.98 -8.50
C ILE A 183 -25.66 11.85 -9.09
N LEU A 184 -25.91 12.34 -10.31
CA LEU A 184 -27.28 12.42 -10.86
C LEU A 184 -27.86 11.06 -11.25
N LEU A 185 -27.05 10.13 -11.77
CA LEU A 185 -27.50 8.82 -12.20
C LEU A 185 -28.06 7.99 -11.03
N PRO A 186 -27.38 7.88 -9.86
CA PRO A 186 -27.98 7.25 -8.68
C PRO A 186 -29.31 7.89 -8.26
N GLY A 187 -29.42 9.23 -8.28
CA GLY A 187 -30.68 9.94 -8.02
C GLY A 187 -31.79 9.53 -8.99
N THR A 188 -31.45 9.44 -10.28
CA THR A 188 -32.37 9.08 -11.37
C THR A 188 -32.86 7.64 -11.21
N ILE A 189 -31.95 6.70 -10.95
CA ILE A 189 -32.29 5.29 -10.71
C ILE A 189 -33.21 5.15 -9.50
N ALA A 190 -32.89 5.80 -8.38
CA ALA A 190 -33.72 5.74 -7.18
C ALA A 190 -35.11 6.40 -7.38
N HIS A 191 -35.17 7.48 -8.17
CA HIS A 191 -36.43 8.14 -8.50
C HIS A 191 -37.36 7.22 -9.31
N TYR A 192 -36.89 6.66 -10.42
CA TYR A 192 -37.72 5.79 -11.25
C TYR A 192 -37.94 4.40 -10.64
N GLY A 193 -37.00 3.91 -9.83
CA GLY A 193 -37.11 2.59 -9.20
C GLY A 193 -38.05 2.56 -8.00
N TRP A 194 -37.99 3.56 -7.10
CA TRP A 194 -38.78 3.57 -5.86
C TRP A 194 -39.09 4.97 -5.32
N ASN A 195 -39.14 5.96 -6.22
CA ASN A 195 -39.50 7.36 -5.94
C ASN A 195 -38.65 8.03 -4.85
N ASP A 196 -37.32 7.85 -4.91
CA ASP A 196 -36.39 8.40 -3.92
C ASP A 196 -35.23 9.19 -4.54
N TRP A 197 -35.56 10.25 -5.28
CA TRP A 197 -34.57 11.15 -5.88
C TRP A 197 -33.58 11.70 -4.84
N LYS A 198 -34.10 12.23 -3.72
CA LYS A 198 -33.29 12.87 -2.67
C LYS A 198 -32.36 11.87 -2.00
N GLY A 199 -32.86 10.68 -1.65
CA GLY A 199 -32.03 9.62 -1.09
C GLY A 199 -30.98 9.12 -2.08
N GLY A 200 -31.32 8.96 -3.36
CA GLY A 200 -30.36 8.56 -4.40
C GLY A 200 -29.21 9.55 -4.56
N ILE A 201 -29.50 10.86 -4.62
CA ILE A 201 -28.45 11.90 -4.68
C ILE A 201 -27.61 11.90 -3.40
N LEU A 202 -28.26 11.89 -2.22
CA LEU A 202 -27.57 12.06 -0.96
C LEU A 202 -26.74 10.82 -0.59
N TYR A 203 -27.36 9.64 -0.54
CA TYR A 203 -26.72 8.43 -0.03
C TYR A 203 -25.89 7.72 -1.10
N ALA A 204 -26.46 7.47 -2.28
CA ALA A 204 -25.79 6.73 -3.35
C ALA A 204 -24.87 7.61 -4.22
N GLY A 205 -25.14 8.92 -4.28
CA GLY A 205 -24.27 9.92 -4.87
C GLY A 205 -23.18 10.38 -3.90
N LEU A 206 -23.51 11.29 -2.99
CA LEU A 206 -22.53 12.01 -2.16
C LEU A 206 -21.91 11.18 -1.04
N THR A 207 -22.74 10.55 -0.18
CA THR A 207 -22.24 9.80 0.99
C THR A 207 -21.35 8.64 0.56
N ARG A 208 -21.77 7.90 -0.47
CA ARG A 208 -20.98 6.81 -1.03
C ARG A 208 -19.62 7.29 -1.56
N ILE A 209 -19.52 8.45 -2.22
CA ILE A 209 -18.21 9.00 -2.64
C ILE A 209 -17.26 9.12 -1.45
N ILE A 210 -17.73 9.73 -0.36
CA ILE A 210 -16.92 9.95 0.85
C ILE A 210 -16.48 8.62 1.45
N VAL A 211 -17.41 7.65 1.56
CA VAL A 211 -17.08 6.31 2.06
C VAL A 211 -16.02 5.63 1.19
N THR A 212 -16.18 5.64 -0.15
CA THR A 212 -15.22 5.04 -1.08
C THR A 212 -13.83 5.71 -1.01
N GLN A 213 -13.78 7.04 -0.85
CA GLN A 213 -12.53 7.77 -0.65
C GLN A 213 -11.83 7.31 0.63
N HIS A 214 -12.53 7.28 1.77
CA HIS A 214 -11.96 6.81 3.03
C HIS A 214 -11.51 5.34 2.95
N SER A 215 -12.25 4.47 2.26
CA SER A 215 -11.81 3.09 2.01
C SER A 215 -10.48 3.04 1.26
N THR A 216 -10.26 3.95 0.31
CA THR A 216 -8.98 4.04 -0.41
C THR A 216 -7.87 4.60 0.48
N PHE A 217 -8.18 5.63 1.27
CA PHE A 217 -7.22 6.25 2.19
C PHE A 217 -6.76 5.30 3.30
N LEU A 218 -7.56 4.29 3.67
CA LEU A 218 -7.13 3.22 4.57
C LEU A 218 -5.92 2.44 4.02
N ILE A 219 -5.76 2.33 2.70
CA ILE A 219 -4.59 1.69 2.10
C ILE A 219 -3.34 2.53 2.36
N ASN A 220 -3.40 3.84 2.09
CA ASN A 220 -2.30 4.76 2.34
C ASN A 220 -1.92 4.81 3.83
N SER A 221 -2.89 4.67 4.74
CA SER A 221 -2.67 4.85 6.17
C SER A 221 -2.58 3.54 6.95
N VAL A 222 -3.67 2.78 7.05
CA VAL A 222 -3.73 1.57 7.88
C VAL A 222 -2.90 0.46 7.28
N ALA A 223 -2.86 0.28 5.96
CA ALA A 223 -2.00 -0.75 5.35
C ALA A 223 -0.50 -0.43 5.46
N HIS A 224 -0.11 0.73 5.98
CA HIS A 224 1.27 1.07 6.35
C HIS A 224 1.52 1.13 7.87
N ALA A 225 0.47 1.02 8.69
CA ALA A 225 0.60 1.16 10.14
C ALA A 225 1.28 -0.07 10.77
N PRO A 226 2.24 0.11 11.69
CA PRO A 226 3.07 -1.00 12.20
C PRO A 226 2.27 -2.13 12.87
N TRP A 227 1.12 -1.79 13.45
CA TRP A 227 0.20 -2.70 14.15
C TRP A 227 -0.83 -3.38 13.23
N ALA A 228 -0.94 -2.97 11.98
CA ALA A 228 -2.10 -3.28 11.15
C ALA A 228 -1.91 -4.48 10.21
N GLY A 229 -0.85 -5.28 10.35
CA GLY A 229 -0.66 -6.42 9.44
C GLY A 229 0.73 -7.04 9.50
N THR A 230 1.04 -7.84 8.47
CA THR A 230 2.30 -8.59 8.36
C THR A 230 3.13 -8.13 7.17
N GLN A 231 4.43 -8.44 7.19
CA GLN A 231 5.34 -8.16 6.07
C GLN A 231 6.05 -9.44 5.62
N PRO A 232 5.37 -10.39 4.95
CA PRO A 232 5.95 -11.68 4.60
C PRO A 232 6.88 -11.63 3.38
N TYR A 233 6.88 -10.57 2.56
CA TYR A 233 7.67 -10.50 1.32
C TYR A 233 8.85 -9.52 1.41
N SER A 234 8.68 -8.38 2.07
CA SER A 234 9.74 -7.36 2.19
C SER A 234 9.55 -6.47 3.42
N THR A 235 10.64 -6.01 4.03
CA THR A 235 10.63 -4.94 5.05
C THR A 235 11.26 -3.63 4.57
N GLY A 236 11.49 -3.50 3.25
CA GLY A 236 12.06 -2.29 2.67
C GLY A 236 11.15 -1.06 2.73
N THR A 237 9.85 -1.27 2.89
CA THR A 237 8.85 -0.20 3.08
C THR A 237 7.96 -0.52 4.29
N THR A 238 7.12 0.43 4.68
CA THR A 238 6.13 0.25 5.75
C THR A 238 4.87 -0.50 5.28
N ALA A 239 4.74 -0.89 4.01
CA ALA A 239 3.56 -1.59 3.50
C ALA A 239 3.36 -2.96 4.16
N ARG A 240 2.11 -3.28 4.54
CA ARG A 240 1.71 -4.50 5.26
C ARG A 240 0.52 -5.20 4.61
N ASN A 241 0.48 -6.51 4.74
CA ASN A 241 -0.68 -7.32 4.41
C ASN A 241 -1.67 -7.35 5.57
N ASN A 242 -2.92 -7.04 5.28
CA ASN A 242 -4.06 -7.14 6.21
C ASN A 242 -5.25 -7.81 5.51
N PRO A 243 -5.51 -9.11 5.76
CA PRO A 243 -6.59 -9.84 5.11
C PRO A 243 -8.00 -9.26 5.37
N PHE A 244 -8.26 -8.77 6.58
CA PHE A 244 -9.56 -8.17 6.92
C PHE A 244 -9.79 -6.87 6.16
N LEU A 245 -8.76 -6.00 6.11
CA LEU A 245 -8.82 -4.78 5.33
C LEU A 245 -8.85 -5.08 3.82
N ALA A 246 -8.25 -6.19 3.38
CA ALA A 246 -8.24 -6.59 1.97
C ALA A 246 -9.66 -6.95 1.50
N ILE A 247 -10.51 -7.50 2.37
CA ILE A 247 -11.93 -7.73 2.07
C ILE A 247 -12.64 -6.39 1.83
N LEU A 248 -12.46 -5.42 2.74
CA LEU A 248 -13.09 -4.10 2.64
C LEU A 248 -12.62 -3.32 1.39
N THR A 249 -11.35 -3.51 1.02
CA THR A 249 -10.70 -2.77 -0.07
C THR A 249 -10.59 -3.57 -1.35
N LEU A 250 -11.34 -4.67 -1.49
CA LEU A 250 -11.43 -5.50 -2.70
C LEU A 250 -10.08 -6.09 -3.18
N GLY A 251 -9.13 -6.24 -2.25
CA GLY A 251 -7.81 -6.87 -2.45
C GLY A 251 -6.61 -5.98 -2.22
N GLU A 252 -6.79 -4.67 -2.06
CA GLU A 252 -5.71 -3.69 -2.08
C GLU A 252 -4.84 -3.70 -0.81
N ALA A 253 -5.37 -4.19 0.31
CA ALA A 253 -4.63 -4.26 1.57
C ALA A 253 -3.73 -5.50 1.72
N ASN A 254 -3.55 -6.31 0.68
CA ASN A 254 -2.38 -7.20 0.57
C ASN A 254 -1.15 -6.37 0.14
N HIS A 255 -0.88 -5.32 0.91
CA HIS A 255 -0.09 -4.19 0.46
C HIS A 255 1.42 -4.49 0.48
N ASN A 256 1.88 -5.38 1.35
CA ASN A 256 3.28 -5.82 1.36
C ASN A 256 3.64 -6.62 0.10
N PHE A 257 2.74 -7.51 -0.35
CA PHE A 257 2.94 -8.22 -1.61
C PHE A 257 2.96 -7.24 -2.77
N HIS A 258 1.96 -6.35 -2.82
CA HIS A 258 1.82 -5.36 -3.87
C HIS A 258 3.07 -4.46 -4.00
N HIS A 259 3.61 -3.97 -2.87
CA HIS A 259 4.85 -3.17 -2.87
C HIS A 259 6.09 -3.99 -3.27
N ALA A 260 6.13 -5.28 -2.94
CA ALA A 260 7.23 -6.15 -3.36
C ALA A 260 7.17 -6.52 -4.84
N PHE A 261 5.97 -6.68 -5.40
CA PHE A 261 5.73 -7.13 -6.78
C PHE A 261 4.72 -6.22 -7.50
N PRO A 262 5.02 -4.92 -7.69
CA PRO A 262 4.05 -3.94 -8.19
C PRO A 262 3.59 -4.19 -9.63
N ALA A 263 4.32 -5.00 -10.40
CA ALA A 263 3.94 -5.35 -11.76
C ALA A 263 2.95 -6.53 -11.84
N ASP A 264 2.78 -7.31 -10.77
CA ASP A 264 1.83 -8.43 -10.75
C ASP A 264 0.40 -7.90 -10.79
N TYR A 265 -0.48 -8.53 -11.58
CA TYR A 265 -1.89 -8.11 -11.64
C TYR A 265 -2.66 -8.48 -10.37
N ARG A 266 -2.09 -9.34 -9.52
CA ARG A 266 -2.62 -9.77 -8.24
C ARG A 266 -1.97 -8.95 -7.13
N ASN A 267 -2.74 -8.59 -6.12
CA ASN A 267 -2.18 -8.07 -4.88
C ASN A 267 -2.05 -9.16 -3.81
N GLY A 268 -2.81 -10.26 -3.92
CA GLY A 268 -2.68 -11.43 -3.05
C GLY A 268 -2.45 -12.69 -3.86
N VAL A 269 -1.56 -13.57 -3.40
CA VAL A 269 -1.20 -14.84 -4.08
C VAL A 269 -1.54 -16.06 -3.26
N SER A 270 -1.68 -15.92 -1.95
CA SER A 270 -2.12 -17.00 -1.07
C SER A 270 -3.65 -17.05 -0.93
N TRP A 271 -4.15 -18.13 -0.32
CA TRP A 271 -5.57 -18.31 -0.03
C TRP A 271 -6.06 -17.40 1.10
N ASP A 272 -5.18 -17.06 2.05
CA ASP A 272 -5.38 -16.17 3.19
C ASP A 272 -5.11 -14.70 2.86
N GLU A 273 -4.87 -14.38 1.58
CA GLU A 273 -4.72 -13.04 1.02
C GLU A 273 -5.91 -12.74 0.07
N PRO A 274 -7.06 -12.30 0.59
CA PRO A 274 -8.26 -12.04 -0.22
C PRO A 274 -7.97 -10.97 -1.26
N ASP A 275 -8.25 -11.26 -2.52
CA ASP A 275 -8.17 -10.31 -3.61
C ASP A 275 -9.32 -10.62 -4.56
N PHE A 276 -10.36 -9.78 -4.55
CA PHE A 276 -11.53 -9.99 -5.41
C PHE A 276 -11.27 -9.47 -6.83
N SER A 277 -10.44 -8.44 -6.94
CA SER A 277 -10.07 -7.82 -8.20
C SER A 277 -9.27 -8.78 -9.10
N ARG A 278 -8.41 -9.64 -8.52
CA ARG A 278 -7.69 -10.67 -9.31
C ARG A 278 -8.62 -11.63 -10.04
N TRP A 279 -9.75 -12.00 -9.42
CA TRP A 279 -10.67 -12.98 -10.00
C TRP A 279 -11.43 -12.38 -11.18
N ILE A 280 -11.81 -11.11 -11.10
CA ILE A 280 -12.44 -10.38 -12.21
C ILE A 280 -11.45 -10.25 -13.37
N ILE A 281 -10.21 -9.81 -13.11
CA ILE A 281 -9.18 -9.68 -14.15
C ILE A 281 -8.88 -11.03 -14.79
N TRP A 282 -8.76 -12.09 -13.98
CA TRP A 282 -8.55 -13.47 -14.47
C TRP A 282 -9.69 -13.93 -15.38
N LEU A 283 -10.94 -13.70 -14.99
CA LEU A 283 -12.11 -14.05 -15.80
C LEU A 283 -12.12 -13.28 -17.12
N TRP A 284 -11.81 -11.98 -17.09
CA TRP A 284 -11.64 -11.19 -18.31
C TRP A 284 -10.51 -11.71 -19.20
N GLY A 285 -9.43 -12.22 -18.61
CA GLY A 285 -8.38 -12.93 -19.33
C GLY A 285 -8.89 -14.18 -20.04
N LYS A 286 -9.74 -14.98 -19.37
CA LYS A 286 -10.37 -16.16 -19.97
C LYS A 286 -11.36 -15.83 -21.08
N LEU A 287 -12.03 -14.68 -20.98
CA LEU A 287 -12.98 -14.19 -21.99
C LEU A 287 -12.30 -13.43 -23.14
N GLY A 288 -10.98 -13.21 -23.10
CA GLY A 288 -10.25 -12.41 -24.10
C GLY A 288 -10.50 -10.90 -24.01
N TRP A 289 -11.07 -10.42 -22.90
CA TRP A 289 -11.28 -8.99 -22.64
C TRP A 289 -10.07 -8.32 -21.99
N ALA A 290 -9.20 -9.12 -21.38
CA ALA A 290 -7.90 -8.69 -20.85
C ALA A 290 -6.79 -9.58 -21.42
N ASN A 291 -5.63 -9.00 -21.70
CA ASN A 291 -4.44 -9.69 -22.19
C ASN A 291 -3.21 -9.31 -21.34
N ASP A 292 -2.10 -10.03 -21.54
CA ASP A 292 -0.80 -9.72 -20.93
C ASP A 292 -0.85 -9.61 -19.39
N LEU A 293 -1.62 -10.48 -18.74
CA LEU A 293 -1.71 -10.55 -17.28
C LEU A 293 -0.33 -10.91 -16.70
N LYS A 294 0.35 -9.94 -16.12
CA LYS A 294 1.70 -10.08 -15.56
C LYS A 294 1.63 -10.80 -14.22
N ILE A 295 2.44 -11.84 -14.08
CA ILE A 295 2.51 -12.70 -12.90
C ILE A 295 3.97 -12.79 -12.47
N ALA A 296 4.26 -12.44 -11.22
CA ALA A 296 5.57 -12.71 -10.63
C ALA A 296 5.79 -14.22 -10.55
N SER A 297 7.01 -14.67 -10.83
CA SER A 297 7.28 -16.10 -10.85
C SER A 297 7.12 -16.71 -9.44
N PRO A 298 6.60 -17.94 -9.31
CA PRO A 298 6.50 -18.60 -8.01
C PRO A 298 7.84 -18.68 -7.28
N PHE A 299 8.93 -18.82 -8.03
CA PHE A 299 10.29 -18.83 -7.48
C PHE A 299 10.70 -17.48 -6.88
N GLU A 300 10.41 -16.36 -7.55
CA GLU A 300 10.70 -15.02 -7.00
C GLU A 300 9.89 -14.74 -5.73
N ILE A 301 8.61 -15.16 -5.71
CA ILE A 301 7.74 -15.00 -4.55
C ILE A 301 8.28 -15.79 -3.36
N GLU A 302 8.64 -17.07 -3.55
CA GLU A 302 9.20 -17.86 -2.46
C GLU A 302 10.60 -17.38 -2.04
N ARG A 303 11.41 -16.93 -2.99
CA ARG A 303 12.70 -16.33 -2.66
C ARG A 303 12.54 -15.10 -1.77
N ALA A 304 11.57 -14.24 -2.06
CA ALA A 304 11.27 -13.07 -1.22
C ALA A 304 10.83 -13.47 0.19
N ARG A 305 9.93 -14.45 0.31
CA ARG A 305 9.51 -14.99 1.63
C ARG A 305 10.66 -15.61 2.41
N SER A 306 11.49 -16.41 1.75
CA SER A 306 12.66 -17.05 2.36
C SER A 306 13.67 -16.01 2.85
N ASN A 307 13.97 -15.00 2.04
CA ASN A 307 14.85 -13.90 2.44
C ASN A 307 14.27 -13.14 3.63
N GLN A 308 12.98 -12.83 3.61
CA GLN A 308 12.31 -12.13 4.69
C GLN A 308 12.28 -12.94 6.00
N LEU A 309 12.14 -14.26 5.92
CA LEU A 309 12.26 -15.14 7.09
C LEU A 309 13.69 -15.13 7.64
N LYS A 310 14.70 -15.25 6.77
CA LYS A 310 16.13 -15.17 7.16
C LYS A 310 16.44 -13.84 7.85
N ASP A 311 15.97 -12.73 7.31
CA ASP A 311 16.18 -11.39 7.88
C ASP A 311 15.53 -11.26 9.26
N ARG A 312 14.31 -11.80 9.44
CA ARG A 312 13.64 -11.82 10.75
C ARG A 312 14.40 -12.66 11.76
N THR A 313 14.82 -13.86 11.38
CA THR A 313 15.63 -14.72 12.25
C THR A 313 16.96 -14.03 12.60
N GLN A 314 17.61 -13.38 11.64
CA GLN A 314 18.85 -12.65 11.91
C GLN A 314 18.63 -11.48 12.87
N ARG A 315 17.59 -10.65 12.67
CA ARG A 315 17.25 -9.55 13.61
C ARG A 315 16.94 -10.06 15.01
N GLN A 316 16.24 -11.20 15.12
CA GLN A 316 15.99 -11.83 16.42
C GLN A 316 17.30 -12.25 17.09
N ARG A 317 18.23 -12.83 16.35
CA ARG A 317 19.57 -13.18 16.85
C ARG A 317 20.37 -11.96 17.28
N ASP A 318 20.32 -10.89 16.48
CA ASP A 318 21.02 -9.63 16.80
C ASP A 318 20.45 -8.95 18.06
N SER A 319 19.18 -9.24 18.40
CA SER A 319 18.53 -8.78 19.62
C SER A 319 18.79 -9.64 20.87
N LEU A 320 19.45 -10.80 20.71
CA LEU A 320 19.76 -11.67 21.85
C LEU A 320 20.70 -10.97 22.83
N PRO A 321 20.51 -11.18 24.15
CA PRO A 321 21.41 -10.64 25.16
C PRO A 321 22.83 -11.13 24.94
N ARG A 322 23.79 -10.24 25.22
CA ARG A 322 25.21 -10.58 25.12
C ARG A 322 25.75 -11.14 26.42
N MET A 323 26.74 -12.03 26.33
CA MET A 323 27.36 -12.68 27.49
C MET A 323 28.87 -12.75 27.33
N SER A 324 29.62 -12.38 28.37
CA SER A 324 31.08 -12.55 28.40
C SER A 324 31.48 -14.02 28.59
N TRP A 325 32.71 -14.36 28.19
CA TRP A 325 33.29 -15.69 28.44
C TRP A 325 33.26 -16.11 29.92
N LYS A 326 33.49 -15.15 30.83
CA LYS A 326 33.51 -15.40 32.27
C LYS A 326 32.13 -15.80 32.77
N GLU A 327 31.09 -15.09 32.32
CA GLU A 327 29.71 -15.38 32.69
C GLU A 327 29.22 -16.68 32.06
N PHE A 328 29.58 -16.94 30.79
CA PHE A 328 29.28 -18.21 30.11
C PHE A 328 29.82 -19.41 30.88
N ARG A 329 31.11 -19.39 31.27
CA ARG A 329 31.71 -20.48 32.04
C ARG A 329 31.07 -20.66 33.42
N LYS A 330 30.74 -19.55 34.09
CA LYS A 330 30.07 -19.59 35.40
C LYS A 330 28.70 -20.26 35.30
N ARG A 331 27.83 -19.80 34.40
CA ARG A 331 26.48 -20.37 34.21
C ARG A 331 26.51 -21.81 33.73
N SER A 332 27.47 -22.14 32.87
CA SER A 332 27.66 -23.52 32.42
C SER A 332 28.08 -24.44 33.57
N GLY A 333 28.87 -23.94 34.53
CA GLY A 333 29.24 -24.68 35.74
C GLY A 333 28.07 -24.90 36.71
N ASP A 334 27.14 -23.95 36.81
CA ASP A 334 26.01 -24.06 37.74
C ASP A 334 24.84 -24.90 37.15
N ALA A 335 24.57 -24.78 35.85
CA ALA A 335 23.43 -25.45 35.19
C ALA A 335 23.81 -26.63 34.29
N HIS A 336 25.06 -26.70 33.77
CA HIS A 336 25.54 -27.74 32.83
C HIS A 336 24.69 -27.89 31.55
N THR A 337 24.20 -26.78 30.97
CA THR A 337 23.30 -26.84 29.79
C THR A 337 23.76 -26.02 28.58
N LEU A 338 24.84 -25.23 28.70
CA LEU A 338 25.22 -24.28 27.66
C LEU A 338 26.42 -24.74 26.84
N ILE A 339 26.40 -24.44 25.55
CA ILE A 339 27.51 -24.65 24.60
C ILE A 339 27.69 -23.38 23.77
N CYS A 340 28.93 -23.07 23.38
CA CYS A 340 29.23 -21.99 22.44
C CYS A 340 29.61 -22.57 21.06
N ILE A 341 29.01 -22.07 19.97
CA ILE A 341 29.33 -22.44 18.58
C ILE A 341 29.25 -21.18 17.72
N ASP A 342 30.33 -20.84 17.01
CA ASP A 342 30.46 -19.63 16.18
C ASP A 342 30.09 -18.33 16.92
N GLY A 343 30.43 -18.25 18.21
CA GLY A 343 30.10 -17.10 19.07
C GLY A 343 28.62 -16.99 19.46
N GLY A 344 27.75 -17.92 19.04
CA GLY A 344 26.42 -18.11 19.62
C GLY A 344 26.48 -19.00 20.85
N ILE A 345 25.67 -18.70 21.87
CA ILE A 345 25.54 -19.53 23.07
C ILE A 345 24.16 -20.18 23.05
N TYR A 346 24.13 -21.50 23.17
CA TYR A 346 22.96 -22.34 22.98
C TYR A 346 22.63 -23.08 24.28
N ASP A 347 21.35 -23.10 24.65
CA ASP A 347 20.83 -23.95 25.71
C ASP A 347 20.39 -25.28 25.09
N VAL A 348 21.14 -26.33 25.40
CA VAL A 348 20.97 -27.63 24.76
C VAL A 348 20.26 -28.63 25.66
N VAL A 349 19.82 -28.26 26.86
CA VAL A 349 19.33 -29.20 27.89
C VAL A 349 18.25 -30.16 27.37
N ASP A 350 17.23 -29.61 26.73
CA ASP A 350 16.10 -30.38 26.21
C ASP A 350 16.43 -31.11 24.91
N PHE A 351 17.47 -30.67 24.21
CA PHE A 351 17.92 -31.29 22.96
C PHE A 351 18.91 -32.43 23.18
N MET A 352 19.59 -32.49 24.32
CA MET A 352 20.66 -33.48 24.56
C MET A 352 20.17 -34.92 24.38
N ASP A 353 18.96 -35.22 24.84
CA ASP A 353 18.37 -36.56 24.78
C ASP A 353 17.76 -36.88 23.40
N ALA A 354 17.45 -35.84 22.61
CA ALA A 354 16.95 -35.97 21.25
C ALA A 354 18.07 -35.95 20.18
N HIS A 355 19.31 -35.68 20.58
CA HIS A 355 20.44 -35.54 19.65
C HIS A 355 20.77 -36.88 18.96
N PRO A 356 20.72 -36.97 17.62
CA PRO A 356 20.93 -38.22 16.89
C PRO A 356 22.32 -38.85 17.09
N GLY A 357 23.35 -38.04 17.36
CA GLY A 357 24.70 -38.50 17.67
C GLY A 357 24.88 -38.97 19.12
N GLY A 358 23.81 -38.97 19.92
CA GLY A 358 23.83 -39.34 21.33
C GLY A 358 24.18 -38.19 22.26
N ARG A 359 23.75 -38.33 23.52
CA ARG A 359 23.90 -37.33 24.59
C ARG A 359 25.36 -37.02 24.93
N ASP A 360 26.22 -38.02 24.88
CA ASP A 360 27.60 -37.90 25.39
C ASP A 360 28.46 -36.95 24.55
N MET A 361 28.21 -36.85 23.24
CA MET A 361 28.91 -35.89 22.38
C MET A 361 28.65 -34.44 22.79
N ILE A 362 27.40 -34.12 23.13
CA ILE A 362 27.02 -32.80 23.62
C ILE A 362 27.57 -32.59 25.03
N ARG A 363 27.49 -33.60 25.89
CA ARG A 363 27.95 -33.53 27.29
C ARG A 363 29.43 -33.15 27.41
N GLN A 364 30.29 -33.63 26.51
CA GLN A 364 31.72 -33.30 26.52
C GLN A 364 32.02 -31.84 26.15
N SER A 365 31.06 -31.18 25.50
CA SER A 365 31.15 -29.83 24.95
C SER A 365 30.50 -28.76 25.82
N LEU A 366 29.83 -29.17 26.92
CA LEU A 366 29.21 -28.25 27.87
C LEU A 366 30.24 -27.27 28.46
N GLY A 367 29.88 -25.99 28.46
CA GLY A 367 30.72 -24.88 28.95
C GLY A 367 31.96 -24.58 28.11
N LYS A 368 32.05 -25.13 26.89
CA LYS A 368 33.18 -24.93 25.97
C LYS A 368 32.74 -24.30 24.65
N ASP A 369 33.72 -23.85 23.89
CA ASP A 369 33.57 -23.59 22.46
C ASP A 369 33.66 -24.91 21.70
N ALA A 370 32.58 -25.28 21.03
CA ALA A 370 32.45 -26.51 20.25
C ALA A 370 32.44 -26.23 18.74
N THR A 371 32.86 -25.03 18.31
CA THR A 371 32.88 -24.63 16.89
C THR A 371 33.63 -25.62 16.02
N ASP A 372 34.86 -25.97 16.39
CA ASP A 372 35.68 -26.91 15.62
C ASP A 372 35.09 -28.32 15.63
N LEU A 373 34.44 -28.73 16.72
CA LEU A 373 33.78 -30.03 16.79
C LEU A 373 32.55 -30.08 15.87
N TYR A 374 31.78 -28.99 15.84
CA TYR A 374 30.58 -28.84 15.02
C TYR A 374 30.90 -28.86 13.51
N HIS A 375 31.97 -28.18 13.10
CA HIS A 375 32.38 -28.12 11.68
C HIS A 375 33.34 -29.24 11.26
N GLY A 376 34.08 -29.83 12.20
CA GLY A 376 35.23 -30.70 11.91
C GLY A 376 34.92 -32.20 11.81
N THR A 377 33.86 -32.68 12.45
CA THR A 377 33.58 -34.13 12.53
C THR A 377 32.63 -34.65 11.45
N HIS A 378 31.70 -33.82 10.99
CA HIS A 378 30.70 -34.20 9.99
C HIS A 378 29.99 -32.97 9.42
N LEU A 379 29.42 -33.11 8.22
CA LEU A 379 28.60 -32.07 7.61
C LEU A 379 27.18 -32.13 8.19
N HIS A 380 26.82 -31.13 8.98
CA HIS A 380 25.46 -30.94 9.44
C HIS A 380 24.53 -30.55 8.27
N SER A 381 23.30 -31.06 8.29
CA SER A 381 22.29 -30.65 7.31
C SER A 381 21.76 -29.24 7.63
N SER A 382 21.18 -28.56 6.64
CA SER A 382 20.51 -27.27 6.85
C SER A 382 19.37 -27.33 7.89
N HIS A 383 18.78 -28.50 8.09
CA HIS A 383 17.79 -28.72 9.14
C HIS A 383 18.44 -28.74 10.53
N ALA A 384 19.60 -29.39 10.68
CA ALA A 384 20.35 -29.38 11.93
C ALA A 384 20.82 -27.96 12.29
N ASP A 385 21.25 -27.15 11.31
CA ASP A 385 21.55 -25.73 11.52
C ASP A 385 20.34 -24.94 12.02
N THR A 386 19.14 -25.29 11.52
CA THR A 386 17.88 -24.65 11.93
C THR A 386 17.52 -24.99 13.37
N ILE A 387 17.68 -26.25 13.77
CA ILE A 387 17.49 -26.69 15.16
C ILE A 387 18.48 -25.95 16.06
N LEU A 388 19.78 -25.94 15.71
CA LEU A 388 20.80 -25.25 16.49
C LEU A 388 20.44 -23.77 16.69
N ARG A 389 20.01 -23.08 15.61
CA ARG A 389 19.58 -21.68 15.69
C ARG A 389 18.40 -21.47 16.66
N ALA A 390 17.48 -22.42 16.75
CA ALA A 390 16.33 -22.33 17.68
C ALA A 390 16.73 -22.46 19.15
N LEU A 391 17.88 -23.09 19.43
CA LEU A 391 18.43 -23.24 20.78
C LEU A 391 19.26 -22.03 21.26
N GLN A 392 19.49 -21.04 20.40
CA GLN A 392 20.36 -19.91 20.73
C GLN A 392 19.69 -18.98 21.74
N VAL A 393 20.36 -18.75 22.87
CA VAL A 393 19.85 -17.94 23.99
C VAL A 393 20.68 -16.68 24.24
N PHE A 394 21.97 -16.68 23.89
CA PHE A 394 22.84 -15.50 23.99
C PHE A 394 23.77 -15.39 22.79
N THR A 395 24.40 -14.23 22.65
CA THR A 395 25.55 -14.00 21.75
C THR A 395 26.76 -13.63 22.59
N LEU A 396 27.92 -14.19 22.28
CA LEU A 396 29.15 -13.92 23.01
C LEU A 396 29.63 -12.48 22.75
N GLU A 397 30.04 -11.75 23.79
CA GLU A 397 30.48 -10.33 23.67
C GLU A 397 31.74 -10.16 22.81
N ASP A 398 32.67 -11.11 22.91
CA ASP A 398 33.95 -11.12 22.20
C ASP A 398 33.95 -12.17 21.09
N SER A 399 33.10 -11.98 20.07
CA SER A 399 33.16 -12.79 18.84
C SER A 399 34.32 -12.39 17.91
N ARG A 400 35.29 -11.60 18.40
CA ARG A 400 36.51 -11.29 17.65
C ARG A 400 37.48 -12.47 17.71
N ARG A 401 37.59 -13.15 16.56
CA ARG A 401 38.85 -13.78 16.14
C ARG A 401 39.97 -12.76 16.10
#